data_AF-A0A920ACW9-F1
#
_entry.id   AF-A0A920ACW9-F1
#
_cell.length_a   1.000
_cell.length_b   1.000
_cell.length_c   1.000
_cell.angle_alpha   90.00
_cell.angle_beta   90.00
_cell.angle_gamma   90.00
#
_symmetry.space_group_name_H-M   'P 1'
#
loop_
_entity.id
_entity.type
_entity.pdbx_description
1 polymer ?
#
loop_
_entity_poly.entity_id
_entity_poly.type
_entity_poly.pdbx_seq_one_letter_code
_entity_poly.pdbx_strand_id
1 'polypeptide(L)' 'MLYNYIGGVNARTLPIPMMNILNGGSHADNAIDFQEFMVMPVGAESFSQSLRMGTEIFII' A
#
# COMPACT_ATOMS: atom_id res chain seq x y z
N MET A 1 22.48 -7.10 3.15
CA MET A 1 21.02 -7.04 2.97
C MET A 1 20.69 -7.20 1.49
N LEU A 2 19.65 -7.96 1.15
CA LEU A 2 19.29 -8.32 -0.24
C LEU A 2 19.10 -7.10 -1.17
N TYR A 3 18.47 -6.03 -0.69
CA TYR A 3 18.21 -4.84 -1.49
C TYR A 3 19.48 -4.13 -1.98
N ASN A 4 20.56 -4.13 -1.19
CA ASN A 4 21.86 -3.56 -1.58
C ASN A 4 22.57 -4.41 -2.65
N TYR A 5 22.34 -5.73 -2.66
CA TYR A 5 22.91 -6.62 -3.67
C TYR A 5 22.24 -6.40 -5.04
N ILE A 6 20.92 -6.19 -5.05
CA ILE A 6 20.15 -6.01 -6.28
C ILE A 6 20.23 -4.56 -6.79
N GLY A 7 20.07 -3.55 -5.93
CA GLY A 7 19.97 -2.14 -6.31
C GLY A 7 21.25 -1.32 -6.11
N GLY A 8 22.33 -1.93 -5.65
CA GLY A 8 23.60 -1.26 -5.38
C GLY A 8 23.55 -0.29 -4.20
N VAL A 9 24.56 0.57 -4.11
CA VAL A 9 24.77 1.48 -2.94
C VAL A 9 23.68 2.53 -2.76
N ASN A 10 22.88 2.79 -3.80
CA ASN A 10 21.84 3.82 -3.80
C ASN A 10 20.43 3.26 -3.56
N ALA A 11 20.31 1.98 -3.20
CA ALA A 11 19.03 1.32 -2.89
C ALA A 11 18.47 1.78 -1.52
N ARG A 12 18.06 3.05 -1.43
CA ARG A 12 17.63 3.72 -0.19
C ARG A 12 16.24 4.34 -0.23
N THR A 13 15.53 4.22 -1.36
CA THR A 13 14.18 4.75 -1.51
C THR A 13 13.16 3.70 -1.07
N LEU A 14 12.29 4.07 -0.13
CA LEU A 14 11.14 3.24 0.26
C LEU A 14 9.92 3.63 -0.58
N PRO A 15 9.13 2.67 -1.07
CA PRO A 15 7.95 2.96 -1.88
C PRO A 15 6.79 3.48 -1.03
N ILE A 16 5.87 4.23 -1.65
CA ILE A 16 4.56 4.52 -1.06
C ILE A 16 3.73 3.23 -1.18
N PRO A 17 3.16 2.70 -0.09
CA PRO A 17 2.35 1.50 -0.15
C PRO A 17 1.00 1.78 -0.81
N MET A 18 0.58 0.90 -1.71
CA MET A 18 -0.81 0.81 -2.17
C MET A 18 -1.48 -0.29 -1.34
N MET A 19 -2.42 0.08 -0.48
CA MET A 19 -3.02 -0.84 0.49
C MET A 19 -4.47 -1.12 0.09
N ASN A 20 -4.79 -2.37 -0.21
CA ASN A 20 -6.15 -2.80 -0.53
C ASN A 20 -7.08 -2.65 0.69
N ILE A 21 -8.22 -2.00 0.50
CA ILE A 21 -9.23 -1.75 1.54
C ILE A 21 -10.61 -2.35 1.19
N LEU A 22 -10.89 -2.60 -0.09
CA LEU A 22 -12.18 -3.15 -0.53
C LEU A 22 -12.00 -3.96 -1.81
N ASN A 23 -12.61 -5.14 -1.83
CA ASN A 23 -12.68 -5.99 -3.01
C ASN A 23 -14.07 -5.92 -3.65
N GLY A 24 -14.09 -6.00 -4.98
CA GLY A 24 -15.29 -6.09 -5.81
C GLY A 24 -15.07 -7.07 -6.96
N GLY A 25 -15.94 -7.00 -7.96
CA GLY A 25 -15.90 -7.80 -9.17
C GLY A 25 -15.88 -9.30 -8.85
N SER A 26 -15.02 -10.07 -9.53
CA SER A 26 -14.92 -11.52 -9.32
C SER A 26 -14.48 -11.95 -7.92
N HIS A 27 -13.96 -11.03 -7.11
CA HIS A 27 -13.47 -11.31 -5.76
C HIS A 27 -14.51 -11.00 -4.67
N ALA A 28 -15.71 -10.49 -5.02
CA ALA A 28 -16.78 -10.25 -4.07
C ALA A 28 -18.18 -10.33 -4.71
N ASP A 29 -19.15 -10.91 -4.00
CA ASP A 29 -20.56 -10.99 -4.43
C ASP A 29 -21.33 -9.68 -4.20
N ASN A 30 -20.71 -8.54 -4.48
CA ASN A 30 -21.31 -7.21 -4.35
C ASN A 30 -21.50 -6.57 -5.73
N ALA A 31 -22.31 -5.50 -5.81
CA ALA A 31 -22.63 -4.83 -7.08
C ALA A 31 -21.50 -3.90 -7.58
N ILE A 32 -20.26 -4.11 -7.14
CA ILE A 32 -19.12 -3.26 -7.48
C ILE A 32 -18.35 -3.92 -8.61
N ASP A 33 -18.24 -3.26 -9.76
CA ASP A 33 -17.59 -3.83 -10.95
C ASP A 33 -16.05 -3.87 -10.85
N PHE A 34 -15.44 -2.96 -10.08
CA PHE A 34 -13.98 -2.90 -9.92
C PHE A 34 -13.46 -3.94 -8.92
N GLN A 35 -12.35 -4.60 -9.25
CA GLN A 35 -11.80 -5.69 -8.43
C GLN A 35 -11.22 -5.25 -7.09
N GLU A 36 -10.47 -4.15 -7.05
CA GLU A 36 -9.76 -3.71 -5.85
C GLU A 36 -9.78 -2.19 -5.75
N PHE A 37 -10.04 -1.69 -4.54
CA PHE A 37 -9.91 -0.29 -4.18
C PHE A 37 -8.80 -0.17 -3.16
N MET A 38 -7.80 0.65 -3.48
CA MET A 38 -6.60 0.81 -2.68
C MET A 38 -6.50 2.24 -2.15
N VAL A 39 -5.91 2.40 -0.96
CA VAL A 39 -5.53 3.68 -0.40
C VAL A 39 -4.02 3.90 -0.51
N MET A 40 -3.62 5.15 -0.78
CA MET A 40 -2.22 5.57 -0.90
C MET A 40 -1.94 6.77 0.01
N PRO A 41 -1.13 6.61 1.07
CA PRO A 41 -0.79 7.68 2.01
C PRO A 41 0.32 8.59 1.45
N VAL A 42 0.03 9.32 0.37
CA VAL A 42 1.02 10.16 -0.34
C VAL A 42 1.60 11.31 0.48
N GLY A 43 0.94 11.70 1.57
CA GLY A 43 1.37 12.77 2.47
C GLY A 43 2.25 12.32 3.65
N ALA A 44 2.63 11.04 3.75
CA ALA A 44 3.47 10.55 4.84
C ALA A 44 4.95 10.94 4.65
N GLU A 45 5.61 11.35 5.73
CA GLU A 45 7.04 11.73 5.74
C GLU A 45 7.99 10.52 5.85
N SER A 46 7.45 9.34 6.19
CA SER A 46 8.23 8.11 6.29
C SER A 46 7.37 6.88 5.98
N PHE A 47 8.02 5.77 5.62
CA PHE A 47 7.32 4.51 5.43
C PHE A 47 6.57 4.05 6.69
N SER A 48 7.18 4.17 7.86
CA SER A 48 6.52 3.82 9.14
C SER A 48 5.26 4.65 9.40
N GLN A 49 5.28 5.95 9.06
CA GLN A 49 4.08 6.78 9.13
C GLN A 49 3.03 6.38 8.09
N SER A 50 3.46 6.07 6.86
CA SER A 50 2.58 5.62 5.78
C SER A 50 1.83 4.33 6.15
N LEU A 51 2.53 3.39 6.79
CA LEU A 51 1.96 2.14 7.27
C LEU A 51 0.97 2.38 8.41
N ARG A 52 1.31 3.25 9.38
CA ARG A 52 0.39 3.62 10.46
C ARG A 52 -0.90 4.22 9.92
N MET A 53 -0.81 5.20 9.03
CA MET A 53 -1.98 5.83 8.39
C MET A 53 -2.86 4.79 7.69
N GLY A 54 -2.25 3.85 6.97
CA GLY A 54 -2.97 2.74 6.34
C GLY A 54 -3.71 1.85 7.32
N THR A 55 -3.04 1.44 8.40
CA THR A 55 -3.64 0.60 9.45
C THR A 55 -4.77 1.33 10.18
N GLU A 56 -4.61 2.63 10.45
CA GLU A 56 -5.67 3.46 11.05
C GLU A 56 -6.90 3.54 10.13
N ILE A 57 -6.72 3.70 8.82
CA ILE A 57 -7.81 3.68 7.83
C ILE A 57 -8.49 2.31 7.78
N PHE A 58 -7.74 1.21 7.86
CA PHE A 58 -8.29 -0.15 7.76
C PHE A 58 -9.15 -0.53 8.98
N ILE A 59 -8.86 0.03 10.16
CA ILE A 59 -9.58 -0.28 11.39
C ILE A 59 -10.90 0.52 11.51
N ILE A 60 -11.04 1.60 10.74
CA ILE A 60 -12.24 2.46 10.68
C ILE A 60 -13.25 1.87 9.70
#